data_AF-A0A2Z4JVA3-F1
#
_entry.id   AF-A0A2Z4JVA3-F1
#
_cell.length_a   1.000
_cell.length_b   1.000
_cell.length_c   1.000
_cell.angle_alpha   90.00
_cell.angle_beta   90.00
_cell.angle_gamma   90.00
#
_symmetry.space_group_name_H-M   'P 1'
#
loop_
_entity.id
_entity.type
_entity.pdbx_description
1 polymer ?
#
loop_
_entity_poly.entity_id
_entity_poly.type
_entity_poly.pdbx_seq_one_letter_code
_entity_poly.pdbx_strand_id
1 'polypeptide(L)'
;MKNYTNYRAESATNKWLKTQGINPTRFVNQDVLVLQAQARANNLLGEQLQYLNTEQIKGLEQFIYAVNHPKTHVSVNRDLCCVVLNLGKKVNRKAMKARSTQ
;
A
#
# COMPACT_ATOMS: atom_id res chain seq x y z
N MET A 1 26.99 -21.68 -0.91
CA MET A 1 27.09 -20.76 -2.06
C MET A 1 25.65 -20.42 -2.49
N LYS A 2 25.13 -19.23 -2.20
CA LYS A 2 23.78 -18.83 -2.67
C LYS A 2 23.88 -18.65 -4.19
N ASN A 3 23.07 -19.39 -4.96
CA ASN A 3 23.05 -19.30 -6.42
C ASN A 3 22.88 -17.83 -6.86
N TYR A 4 23.83 -17.30 -7.63
CA TYR A 4 23.86 -15.88 -8.05
C TYR A 4 22.56 -15.39 -8.71
N THR A 5 21.83 -16.29 -9.38
CA THR A 5 20.51 -16.06 -9.97
C THR A 5 19.43 -15.81 -8.92
N ASN A 6 19.43 -16.55 -7.80
CA ASN A 6 18.51 -16.31 -6.68
C ASN A 6 18.77 -14.96 -6.02
N TYR A 7 20.04 -14.53 -5.92
CA TYR A 7 20.38 -13.23 -5.34
C TYR A 7 19.88 -12.04 -6.18
N ARG A 8 20.01 -12.11 -7.51
CA ARG A 8 19.50 -11.05 -8.40
C ARG A 8 17.96 -10.99 -8.37
N ALA A 9 17.30 -12.15 -8.37
CA ALA A 9 15.85 -12.21 -8.26
C ALA A 9 15.36 -11.65 -6.92
N GLU A 10 15.96 -12.06 -5.80
CA GLU A 10 15.64 -11.57 -4.45
C GLU A 10 15.83 -10.05 -4.35
N SER A 11 16.93 -9.52 -4.90
CA SER A 11 17.19 -8.08 -4.92
C SER A 11 16.15 -7.30 -5.74
N ALA A 12 15.77 -7.82 -6.92
CA ALA A 12 14.73 -7.22 -7.75
C ALA A 12 13.36 -7.22 -7.06
N THR A 13 12.98 -8.33 -6.43
CA THR A 13 11.75 -8.44 -5.64
C THR A 13 11.78 -7.49 -4.46
N ASN A 14 12.87 -7.42 -3.71
CA ASN A 14 13.01 -6.50 -2.56
C ASN A 14 12.91 -5.04 -3.00
N LYS A 15 13.46 -4.70 -4.17
CA LYS A 15 13.33 -3.36 -4.76
C LYS A 15 11.86 -3.07 -5.10
N TRP A 16 11.18 -4.01 -5.76
CA TRP A 16 9.77 -3.86 -6.10
C TRP A 16 8.88 -3.74 -4.85
N LEU A 17 9.10 -4.53 -3.81
CA LEU A 17 8.35 -4.43 -2.54
C LEU A 17 8.49 -3.03 -1.93
N LYS A 18 9.70 -2.46 -1.94
CA LYS A 18 9.93 -1.10 -1.46
C LYS A 18 9.19 -0.04 -2.27
N THR A 19 9.07 -0.19 -3.60
CA THR A 19 8.26 0.76 -4.40
C THR A 19 6.77 0.67 -4.07
N GLN A 20 6.30 -0.48 -3.60
CA GLN A 20 4.93 -0.66 -3.08
C GLN A 20 4.79 -0.22 -1.62
N GLY A 21 5.84 0.35 -1.00
CA GLY A 21 5.83 0.76 0.40
C GLY A 21 5.84 -0.40 1.39
N ILE A 22 6.21 -1.62 0.96
CA ILE A 22 6.26 -2.84 1.77
C ILE A 22 7.71 -3.09 2.21
N ASN A 23 7.89 -3.39 3.50
CA ASN A 23 9.18 -3.83 4.02
C ASN A 23 9.44 -5.30 3.65
N PRO A 24 10.51 -5.63 2.89
CA PRO A 24 10.79 -7.00 2.49
C PRO A 24 10.94 -8.00 3.64
N THR A 25 11.45 -7.56 4.80
CA THR A 25 11.63 -8.44 5.97
C THR A 25 10.31 -8.87 6.61
N ARG A 26 9.22 -8.14 6.32
CA ARG A 26 7.88 -8.41 6.87
C ARG A 26 6.93 -9.04 5.88
N PHE A 27 7.24 -8.97 4.59
CA PHE A 27 6.41 -9.50 3.51
C PHE A 27 5.95 -10.95 3.76
N VAL A 28 6.86 -11.82 4.22
CA VAL A 28 6.58 -13.26 4.41
C VAL A 28 5.61 -13.56 5.55
N ASN A 29 5.54 -12.66 6.55
CA ASN A 29 4.78 -12.88 7.78
C ASN A 29 3.50 -12.04 7.86
N GLN A 30 3.15 -11.33 6.78
CA GLN A 30 2.04 -10.39 6.76
C GLN A 30 0.89 -10.93 5.91
N ASP A 31 -0.33 -10.73 6.38
CA ASP A 31 -1.53 -11.16 5.65
C ASP A 31 -1.59 -10.50 4.27
N VAL A 32 -1.93 -11.28 3.24
CA VAL A 32 -2.01 -10.84 1.84
C VAL A 32 -2.94 -9.65 1.67
N LEU A 33 -4.06 -9.60 2.40
CA LEU A 33 -5.00 -8.49 2.34
C LEU A 33 -4.38 -7.21 2.90
N VAL A 34 -3.60 -7.31 3.97
CA VAL A 34 -2.86 -6.17 4.55
C VAL A 34 -1.81 -5.68 3.55
N LEU A 35 -1.08 -6.58 2.90
CA LEU A 35 -0.11 -6.23 1.86
C LEU A 35 -0.76 -5.51 0.67
N GLN A 36 -1.91 -6.01 0.19
CA GLN A 36 -2.68 -5.37 -0.88
C GLN A 36 -3.16 -3.97 -0.48
N ALA A 37 -3.69 -3.82 0.73
CA ALA A 37 -4.14 -2.54 1.25
C ALA A 37 -2.98 -1.56 1.45
N GLN A 38 -1.82 -2.02 1.94
CA GLN A 38 -0.60 -1.22 2.09
C GLN A 38 -0.10 -0.69 0.75
N ALA A 39 0.05 -1.57 -0.25
CA ALA A 39 0.43 -1.17 -1.59
C ALA A 39 -0.57 -0.16 -2.18
N ARG A 40 -1.87 -0.38 -1.97
CA ARG A 40 -2.90 0.55 -2.44
C ARG A 40 -2.81 1.91 -1.76
N ALA A 41 -2.61 1.94 -0.44
CA ALA A 41 -2.44 3.18 0.31
C ALA A 41 -1.21 3.96 -0.16
N ASN A 42 -0.08 3.29 -0.36
CA ASN A 42 1.15 3.89 -0.87
C ASN A 42 0.93 4.52 -2.25
N ASN A 43 0.28 3.79 -3.17
CA ASN A 43 0.00 4.31 -4.51
C ASN A 43 -1.00 5.49 -4.48
N LEU A 44 -1.98 5.46 -3.58
CA LEU A 44 -2.92 6.57 -3.41
C LEU A 44 -2.23 7.85 -2.94
N LEU A 45 -1.32 7.75 -1.98
CA LEU A 45 -0.56 8.90 -1.45
C LEU A 45 0.53 9.37 -2.42
N GLY A 46 1.11 8.49 -3.23
CA GLY A 46 2.15 8.84 -4.19
C GLY A 46 1.62 9.42 -5.51
N GLU A 47 0.68 8.72 -6.16
CA GLU A 47 0.28 9.03 -7.54
C GLU A 47 -1.11 9.67 -7.66
N GLN A 48 -1.97 9.49 -6.65
CA GLN A 48 -3.38 9.89 -6.72
C GLN A 48 -3.76 10.92 -5.64
N LEU A 49 -2.75 11.56 -5.03
CA LEU A 49 -2.92 12.48 -3.90
C LEU A 49 -3.91 13.61 -4.21
N GLN A 50 -3.82 14.19 -5.41
CA GLN A 50 -4.69 15.27 -5.90
C GLN A 50 -6.19 14.92 -5.94
N TYR A 51 -6.54 13.63 -5.88
CA TYR A 51 -7.93 13.19 -5.89
C TYR A 51 -8.50 12.93 -4.49
N LEU A 52 -7.65 12.96 -3.47
CA LEU A 52 -7.98 12.74 -2.06
C LEU A 52 -8.32 14.06 -1.35
N ASN A 53 -9.09 13.97 -0.27
CA ASN A 53 -9.25 15.06 0.69
C ASN A 53 -8.33 14.87 1.91
N THR A 54 -8.21 15.91 2.74
CA THR A 54 -7.31 15.91 3.92
C THR A 54 -7.60 14.78 4.90
N GLU A 55 -8.87 14.44 5.13
CA GLU A 55 -9.25 13.35 6.03
C GLU A 55 -8.82 11.98 5.49
N GLN A 56 -8.99 11.76 4.19
CA GLN A 56 -8.57 10.54 3.51
C GLN A 56 -7.05 10.39 3.54
N ILE A 57 -6.30 11.48 3.32
CA ILE A 57 -4.83 11.49 3.41
C ILE A 57 -4.40 11.06 4.81
N LYS A 58 -4.93 11.73 5.85
CA LYS A 58 -4.63 11.41 7.25
C LYS A 58 -4.97 9.96 7.59
N GLY A 59 -6.11 9.45 7.13
CA GLY A 59 -6.49 8.05 7.34
C GLY A 59 -5.54 7.05 6.68
N LEU A 60 -5.08 7.34 5.46
CA LEU A 60 -4.10 6.50 4.75
C LEU A 60 -2.72 6.52 5.42
N GLU A 61 -2.27 7.69 5.88
CA GLU A 61 -1.01 7.82 6.63
C GLU A 61 -1.05 7.04 7.95
N GLN A 62 -2.16 7.16 8.69
CA GLN A 62 -2.38 6.40 9.92
C GLN A 62 -2.41 4.89 9.66
N PHE A 63 -3.06 4.46 8.57
CA PHE A 63 -3.07 3.06 8.16
C PHE A 63 -1.65 2.54 7.86
N ILE A 64 -0.86 3.27 7.06
CA ILE A 64 0.53 2.90 6.76
C ILE A 64 1.37 2.85 8.04
N TYR A 65 1.19 3.81 8.93
CA TYR A 65 1.88 3.83 10.21
C TYR A 65 1.54 2.59 11.05
N ALA A 66 0.26 2.22 11.17
CA ALA A 66 -0.19 1.05 11.92
C ALA A 66 0.37 -0.25 11.34
N VAL A 67 0.36 -0.41 10.01
CA VAL A 67 0.94 -1.58 9.32
C VAL A 67 2.45 -1.70 9.60
N ASN A 68 3.18 -0.58 9.58
CA ASN A 68 4.61 -0.56 9.84
C ASN A 68 4.98 -0.66 11.32
N HIS A 69 4.04 -0.38 12.23
CA HIS A 69 4.26 -0.40 13.67
C HIS A 69 3.20 -1.26 14.36
N PRO A 70 3.24 -2.60 14.22
CA PRO A 70 2.24 -3.51 14.78
C PRO A 70 2.21 -3.53 16.31
N LYS A 71 3.22 -2.93 16.98
CA LYS A 71 3.22 -2.69 18.43
C LYS A 71 2.36 -1.50 18.85
N THR A 72 1.76 -0.77 17.91
CA THR A 72 0.83 0.32 18.20
C THR A 72 -0.54 -0.24 18.62
N HIS A 73 -1.31 0.55 19.38
CA HIS A 73 -2.62 0.14 19.91
C HIS A 73 -3.69 -0.15 18.82
N VAL A 74 -3.45 0.20 17.56
CA VAL A 74 -4.38 -0.02 16.46
C VAL A 74 -3.95 -1.26 15.68
N SER A 75 -4.61 -2.38 15.94
CA SER A 75 -4.45 -3.59 15.14
C SER A 75 -5.08 -3.39 13.76
N VAL A 76 -4.29 -3.63 12.71
CA VAL A 76 -4.79 -3.59 11.34
C VAL A 76 -5.65 -4.83 11.11
N ASN A 77 -6.96 -4.62 11.04
CA ASN A 77 -7.93 -5.68 10.81
C ASN A 77 -8.44 -5.67 9.35
N ARG A 78 -9.18 -6.72 9.01
CA ARG A 78 -9.77 -6.91 7.68
C ARG A 78 -10.64 -5.73 7.24
N ASP A 79 -11.41 -5.16 8.15
CA ASP A 79 -12.33 -4.06 7.85
C ASP A 79 -11.58 -2.79 7.45
N LEU A 80 -10.51 -2.44 8.15
CA LEU A 80 -9.62 -1.33 7.80
C LEU A 80 -9.01 -1.54 6.41
N CYS A 81 -8.55 -2.76 6.09
CA CYS A 81 -8.05 -3.08 4.77
C CYS A 81 -9.13 -2.88 3.70
N CYS A 82 -10.36 -3.36 3.94
CA CYS A 82 -11.50 -3.19 3.05
C CYS A 82 -11.82 -1.70 2.81
N VAL A 83 -11.75 -0.85 3.84
CA VAL A 83 -11.95 0.60 3.72
C VAL A 83 -10.92 1.21 2.77
N VAL A 84 -9.63 0.90 2.95
CA VAL A 84 -8.54 1.39 2.10
C VAL A 84 -8.72 0.94 0.65
N LEU A 85 -9.04 -0.33 0.43
CA LEU A 85 -9.26 -0.89 -0.92
C LEU A 85 -10.47 -0.23 -1.61
N ASN A 86 -11.56 -0.01 -0.88
CA ASN A 86 -12.76 0.65 -1.39
C ASN A 86 -12.53 2.13 -1.70
N LEU A 87 -11.78 2.84 -0.86
CA LEU A 87 -11.30 4.20 -1.15
C LEU A 87 -10.49 4.20 -2.45
N GLY A 88 -9.59 3.23 -2.59
CA GLY A 88 -8.84 2.98 -3.81
C GLY A 88 -9.71 2.92 -5.06
N LYS A 89 -10.76 2.09 -5.03
CA LYS A 89 -11.72 1.97 -6.15
C LYS A 89 -12.44 3.28 -6.44
N LYS A 90 -12.87 4.02 -5.40
CA LYS A 90 -13.55 5.31 -5.55
C LYS A 90 -12.65 6.35 -6.23
N VAL A 91 -11.42 6.49 -5.75
CA VAL A 91 -10.44 7.44 -6.30
C VAL A 91 -10.08 7.10 -7.73
N ASN A 92 -9.92 5.82 -8.06
CA ASN A 92 -9.62 5.38 -9.42
C ASN A 92 -10.72 5.80 -10.41
N ARG A 93 -11.99 5.63 -10.03
CA ARG A 93 -13.13 6.09 -10.86
C ARG A 93 -13.11 7.60 -11.08
N LYS A 94 -12.78 8.38 -10.03
CA LYS A 94 -12.66 9.84 -10.12
C LYS A 94 -11.53 10.24 -11.07
N ALA A 95 -10.36 9.60 -10.95
CA ALA A 95 -9.21 9.84 -11.83
C ALA A 95 -9.52 9.48 -13.30
N MET A 96 -10.18 8.35 -13.56
CA MET A 96 -10.59 7.96 -14.91
C MET A 96 -11.56 8.96 -15.52
N LYS A 97 -12.56 9.40 -14.77
CA LYS A 97 -13.53 10.42 -15.24
C LYS A 97 -12.85 11.75 -15.56
N ALA A 98 -11.86 12.16 -14.75
CA ALA A 98 -11.09 13.38 -15.02
C ALA A 98 -10.30 13.29 -16.33
N ARG A 99 -9.71 12.11 -16.64
CA ARG A 99 -8.97 11.87 -17.89
C ARG A 99 -9.87 11.80 -19.12
N SER A 100 -11.09 11.28 -19.00
CA SER A 100 -12.01 11.14 -20.14
C SER A 100 -12.72 12.45 -20.52
N THR A 101 -12.50 13.53 -19.77
CA THR A 101 -13.12 14.84 -19.99
C THR A 101 -12.13 15.85 -20.61
N GLN A 102 -10.91 15.41 -20.95
CA GLN A 102 -9.89 16.18 -21.66
C GLN A 102 -9.88 15.85 -23.15
#